data_AF-A0A227J9W5-F1
#
_entry.id   AF-A0A227J9W5-F1
#
_cell.length_a   1.000
_cell.length_b   1.000
_cell.length_c   1.000
_cell.angle_alpha   90.00
_cell.angle_beta   90.00
_cell.angle_gamma   90.00
#
_symmetry.space_group_name_H-M   'P 1'
#
loop_
_entity.id
_entity.type
_entity.pdbx_description
1 polymer ?
#
loop_
_entity_poly.entity_id
_entity_poly.type
_entity_poly.pdbx_seq_one_letter_code
_entity_poly.pdbx_strand_id
1 'polypeptide(L)'
;MEQLTQAPDPTFLLTIAGLAIAALLVLIIKLKVHAFASLTMVSLGTAIATGVPSEKVVSTMMGGFGGTLASVALLVGLGAMIGKILEVTGGAKVLADTLIGRFGKERAPFALGVASLLFGFPIFFDAGLVVMMPIILSVAARFGGSPIKYALPAAGAFAVMHAFV
;
A
#
# COMPACT_ATOMS: atom_id res chain seq x y z
N MET A 1 -2.50 -24.05 -39.95
CA MET A 1 -3.55 -23.51 -39.05
C MET A 1 -4.05 -24.65 -38.17
N GLU A 2 -3.28 -25.07 -37.17
CA GLU A 2 -3.67 -26.23 -36.34
C GLU A 2 -2.94 -26.24 -34.97
N GLN A 3 -2.95 -25.11 -34.27
CA GLN A 3 -2.46 -25.00 -32.88
C GLN A 3 -3.38 -24.13 -31.99
N LEU A 4 -4.65 -23.94 -32.38
CA LEU A 4 -5.62 -23.14 -31.63
C LEU A 4 -6.61 -23.97 -30.77
N THR A 5 -6.44 -25.29 -30.67
CA THR A 5 -7.44 -26.22 -30.11
C THR A 5 -6.98 -26.99 -28.88
N GLN A 6 -6.33 -26.31 -27.93
CA GLN A 6 -6.38 -26.75 -26.53
C GLN A 6 -6.04 -25.60 -25.58
N ALA A 7 -6.74 -24.46 -25.72
CA ALA A 7 -6.90 -23.60 -24.55
C ALA A 7 -7.72 -24.42 -23.52
N PRO A 8 -7.28 -24.52 -22.26
CA PRO A 8 -8.11 -25.13 -21.23
C PRO A 8 -9.48 -24.46 -21.23
N ASP A 9 -10.54 -25.24 -21.02
CA ASP A 9 -11.92 -24.74 -21.00
C ASP A 9 -11.99 -23.44 -20.15
N PRO A 10 -12.61 -22.35 -20.64
CA PRO A 10 -12.72 -21.12 -19.86
C PRO A 10 -13.26 -21.35 -18.45
N THR A 11 -14.16 -22.33 -18.29
CA THR A 11 -14.68 -22.75 -16.98
C THR A 11 -13.56 -23.29 -16.08
N PHE A 12 -12.64 -24.10 -16.62
CA PHE A 12 -11.50 -24.63 -15.89
C PHE A 12 -10.58 -23.51 -15.38
N LEU A 13 -10.20 -22.55 -16.23
CA LEU A 13 -9.34 -21.43 -15.81
C LEU A 13 -10.02 -20.54 -14.75
N LEU A 14 -11.32 -20.28 -14.89
CA LEU A 14 -12.09 -19.53 -13.90
C LEU A 14 -12.20 -20.27 -12.56
N THR A 15 -12.36 -21.59 -12.58
CA THR A 15 -12.38 -22.39 -11.34
C THR A 15 -11.03 -22.36 -10.63
N ILE A 16 -9.92 -22.48 -11.37
CA ILE A 16 -8.57 -22.35 -10.79
C ILE A 16 -8.37 -20.95 -10.21
N ALA A 17 -8.77 -19.90 -10.92
CA ALA A 17 -8.66 -18.53 -10.43
C ALA A 17 -9.44 -18.33 -9.13
N GLY A 18 -10.69 -18.83 -9.06
CA GLY A 18 -11.51 -18.80 -7.86
C GLY A 18 -10.86 -19.55 -6.69
N LEU A 19 -10.33 -20.75 -6.93
CA LEU A 19 -9.62 -21.55 -5.93
C LEU A 19 -8.32 -20.89 -5.46
N ALA A 20 -7.57 -20.26 -6.36
CA ALA A 20 -6.35 -19.53 -6.04
C ALA A 20 -6.64 -18.32 -5.15
N ILE A 21 -7.68 -17.54 -5.46
CA ILE A 21 -8.13 -16.42 -4.61
C ILE A 21 -8.57 -16.94 -3.23
N ALA A 22 -9.37 -18.00 -3.19
CA ALA A 22 -9.82 -18.60 -1.93
C ALA A 22 -8.63 -19.10 -1.09
N ALA A 23 -7.67 -19.79 -1.70
CA ALA A 23 -6.46 -20.26 -1.05
C ALA A 23 -5.62 -19.09 -0.50
N LEU A 24 -5.45 -18.03 -1.29
CA LEU A 24 -4.74 -16.81 -0.89
C LEU A 24 -5.39 -16.18 0.35
N LEU A 25 -6.72 -15.99 0.31
CA LEU A 25 -7.47 -15.42 1.43
C LEU A 25 -7.38 -16.31 2.68
N VAL A 26 -7.45 -17.63 2.53
CA VAL A 26 -7.29 -18.57 3.66
C VAL A 26 -5.89 -18.49 4.24
N LEU A 27 -4.85 -18.42 3.40
CA LEU A 27 -3.46 -18.29 3.86
C LEU A 27 -3.25 -16.99 4.65
N ILE A 28 -3.77 -15.86 4.16
CA ILE A 28 -3.58 -14.56 4.79
C ILE A 28 -4.46 -14.39 6.04
N ILE A 29 -5.75 -14.72 5.96
CA ILE A 29 -6.72 -14.42 7.02
C ILE A 29 -6.70 -15.48 8.12
N LYS A 30 -6.77 -16.78 7.74
CA LYS A 30 -6.91 -17.88 8.69
C LYS A 30 -5.56 -18.40 9.18
N LEU A 31 -4.63 -18.61 8.26
CA LEU A 31 -3.29 -19.12 8.59
C LEU A 31 -2.29 -18.01 8.95
N LYS A 32 -2.66 -16.73 8.74
CA LYS A 32 -1.85 -15.55 9.07
C LYS A 32 -0.44 -15.58 8.45
N VAL A 33 -0.32 -16.20 7.27
CA VAL A 33 0.93 -16.23 6.51
C VAL A 33 1.13 -14.87 5.84
N HIS A 34 2.36 -14.35 5.91
CA HIS A 34 2.71 -13.05 5.33
C HIS A 34 2.28 -12.97 3.85
N ALA A 35 1.66 -11.85 3.46
CA ALA A 35 1.05 -11.68 2.14
C ALA A 35 2.02 -12.03 0.98
N PHE A 36 3.28 -11.58 1.07
CA PHE A 36 4.30 -11.91 0.08
C PHE A 36 4.50 -13.42 -0.10
N ALA A 37 4.70 -14.16 1.00
CA ALA A 37 4.92 -15.61 0.94
C ALA A 37 3.67 -16.36 0.44
N SER A 38 2.49 -15.91 0.87
CA SER A 38 1.20 -16.45 0.42
C SER A 38 1.01 -16.26 -1.09
N LEU A 39 1.29 -15.06 -1.61
CA LEU A 39 1.22 -14.75 -3.04
C LEU A 39 2.20 -15.62 -3.85
N THR A 40 3.43 -15.79 -3.38
CA THR A 40 4.43 -16.64 -4.06
C THR A 40 3.98 -18.09 -4.11
N MET A 41 3.50 -18.66 -3.00
CA MET A 41 3.03 -20.04 -2.94
C MET A 41 1.80 -20.27 -3.82
N VAL A 42 0.81 -19.38 -3.76
CA VAL A 42 -0.40 -19.48 -4.58
C VAL A 42 -0.09 -19.29 -6.06
N SER A 43 0.81 -18.36 -6.41
CA SER A 43 1.26 -18.15 -7.79
C SER A 43 1.96 -19.39 -8.35
N LEU A 44 2.82 -20.03 -7.56
CA LEU A 44 3.47 -21.30 -7.94
C LEU A 44 2.43 -22.41 -8.13
N GLY A 45 1.51 -22.59 -7.18
CA GLY A 45 0.43 -23.57 -7.29
C GLY A 45 -0.47 -23.35 -8.50
N THR A 46 -0.76 -22.09 -8.82
CA THR A 46 -1.56 -21.71 -10.00
C THR A 46 -0.83 -22.03 -11.30
N ALA A 47 0.47 -21.76 -11.39
CA ALA A 47 1.27 -22.09 -12.56
C ALA A 47 1.29 -23.61 -12.83
N ILE A 48 1.41 -24.41 -11.78
CA ILE A 48 1.37 -25.88 -11.89
C ILE A 48 -0.03 -26.34 -12.30
N ALA A 49 -1.08 -25.84 -11.65
CA ALA A 49 -2.47 -26.23 -11.91
C ALA A 49 -2.95 -25.85 -13.33
N THR A 50 -2.40 -24.79 -13.91
CA THR A 50 -2.70 -24.34 -15.28
C THR A 50 -1.86 -25.05 -16.34
N GLY A 51 -0.92 -25.93 -15.95
CA GLY A 51 -0.10 -26.70 -16.88
C GLY A 51 1.07 -25.93 -17.49
N VAL A 52 1.56 -24.88 -16.82
CA VAL A 52 2.78 -24.18 -17.26
C VAL A 52 3.95 -25.18 -17.23
N PRO A 53 4.73 -25.33 -18.31
CA PRO A 53 5.90 -26.21 -18.32
C PRO A 53 6.85 -25.85 -17.18
N SER A 54 7.35 -26.86 -16.45
CA SER A 54 8.18 -26.67 -15.25
C SER A 54 9.38 -25.73 -15.47
N GLU A 55 10.01 -25.83 -16.64
CA GLU A 55 11.12 -24.97 -17.08
C GLU A 55 10.73 -23.48 -17.24
N LYS A 56 9.44 -23.19 -17.45
CA LYS A 56 8.89 -21.84 -17.67
C LYS A 56 8.15 -21.28 -16.47
N VAL A 57 7.93 -22.06 -15.41
CA VAL A 57 7.19 -21.61 -14.21
C VAL A 57 7.87 -20.38 -13.60
N VAL A 58 9.17 -20.46 -13.33
CA VAL A 58 9.92 -19.38 -12.69
C VAL A 58 9.93 -18.13 -13.57
N SER A 59 10.20 -18.25 -14.86
CA SER A 59 10.25 -17.10 -15.78
C SER A 59 8.88 -16.45 -15.95
N THR A 60 7.80 -17.23 -15.93
CA THR A 60 6.42 -16.73 -16.00
C THR A 60 6.05 -15.95 -14.72
N MET A 61 6.37 -16.51 -13.56
CA MET A 61 6.16 -15.84 -12.26
C MET A 61 6.98 -14.55 -12.16
N MET A 62 8.26 -14.59 -12.54
CA MET A 62 9.14 -13.43 -12.57
C MET A 62 8.69 -12.38 -13.59
N GLY A 63 8.15 -12.80 -14.74
CA GLY A 63 7.61 -11.90 -15.75
C GLY A 63 6.39 -11.13 -15.25
N GLY A 64 5.43 -11.83 -14.62
CA GLY A 64 4.25 -11.20 -14.02
C GLY A 64 4.62 -10.24 -12.89
N PHE A 65 5.42 -10.70 -11.93
CA PHE A 65 5.88 -9.89 -10.81
C PHE A 65 6.74 -8.70 -11.27
N GLY A 66 7.68 -8.94 -12.19
CA GLY A 66 8.59 -7.94 -12.73
C GLY A 66 7.87 -6.85 -13.52
N GLY A 67 6.83 -7.21 -14.29
CA GLY A 67 5.99 -6.23 -14.99
C GLY A 67 5.27 -5.29 -14.03
N THR A 68 4.67 -5.83 -12.96
CA THR A 68 4.04 -5.02 -11.91
C THR A 68 5.05 -4.17 -11.15
N LEU A 69 6.22 -4.71 -10.80
CA LEU A 69 7.26 -3.90 -10.18
C LEU A 69 7.77 -2.82 -11.12
N ALA A 70 7.99 -3.11 -12.41
CA ALA A 70 8.53 -2.14 -13.34
C ALA A 70 7.64 -0.89 -13.46
N SER A 71 6.31 -1.03 -13.35
CA SER A 71 5.40 0.11 -13.44
C SER A 71 5.42 1.02 -12.19
N VAL A 72 5.72 0.49 -11.00
CA VAL A 72 5.64 1.26 -9.73
C VAL A 72 6.96 1.39 -8.97
N ALA A 73 7.98 0.59 -9.27
CA ALA A 73 9.18 0.45 -8.42
C ALA A 73 10.00 1.75 -8.32
N LEU A 74 10.13 2.52 -9.39
CA LEU A 74 10.83 3.81 -9.35
C LEU A 74 10.06 4.82 -8.49
N LEU A 75 8.74 4.93 -8.69
CA LEU A 75 7.90 5.84 -7.93
C LEU A 75 7.91 5.48 -6.44
N VAL A 76 7.72 4.20 -6.11
CA VAL A 76 7.71 3.69 -4.74
C VAL A 76 9.10 3.79 -4.10
N GLY A 77 10.16 3.46 -4.84
CA GLY A 77 11.53 3.51 -4.34
C GLY A 77 11.99 4.93 -4.02
N LEU A 78 11.81 5.86 -4.96
CA LEU A 78 12.14 7.27 -4.74
C LEU A 78 11.23 7.91 -3.68
N GLY A 79 9.94 7.57 -3.70
CA GLY A 79 8.97 7.98 -2.69
C GLY A 79 9.41 7.55 -1.29
N ALA A 80 9.75 6.28 -1.10
CA ALA A 80 10.22 5.75 0.17
C ALA A 80 11.54 6.42 0.64
N MET A 81 12.48 6.69 -0.28
CA MET A 81 13.71 7.42 0.04
C MET A 81 13.42 8.84 0.54
N ILE A 82 12.62 9.62 -0.21
CA ILE A 82 12.23 10.98 0.16
C ILE A 82 11.45 10.97 1.47
N GLY A 83 10.50 10.04 1.59
CA GLY A 83 9.69 9.84 2.77
C GLY A 83 10.52 9.57 4.01
N LYS A 84 11.52 8.69 3.89
CA LYS A 84 12.43 8.39 4.99
C LYS A 84 13.29 9.58 5.36
N ILE A 85 13.78 10.36 4.39
CA ILE A 85 14.51 11.60 4.65
C ILE A 85 13.63 12.59 5.42
N LEU A 86 12.37 12.79 5.01
CA LEU A 86 11.42 13.67 5.68
C LEU A 86 11.07 13.21 7.10
N GLU A 87 10.99 11.90 7.32
CA GLU A 87 10.82 11.30 8.65
C GLU A 87 12.02 11.60 9.56
N VAL A 88 13.24 11.24 9.13
CA VAL A 88 14.44 11.35 10.00
C VAL A 88 14.88 12.78 10.23
N THR A 89 14.62 13.69 9.29
CA THR A 89 14.93 15.12 9.44
C THR A 89 13.92 15.89 10.28
N GLY A 90 12.77 15.28 10.62
CA GLY A 90 11.66 15.99 11.24
C GLY A 90 10.95 16.97 10.31
N GLY A 91 11.20 16.91 8.99
CA GLY A 91 10.54 17.74 7.98
C GLY A 91 9.00 17.62 8.03
N ALA A 92 8.51 16.44 8.42
CA ALA A 92 7.11 16.17 8.71
C ALA A 92 6.50 17.16 9.73
N LYS A 93 7.24 17.44 10.80
CA LYS A 93 6.83 18.38 11.85
C LYS A 93 6.88 19.81 11.35
N VAL A 94 7.93 20.19 10.63
CA VAL A 94 8.08 21.53 10.05
C VAL A 94 6.93 21.85 9.11
N LEU A 95 6.54 20.90 8.25
CA LEU A 95 5.40 21.04 7.35
C LEU A 95 4.10 21.25 8.12
N ALA A 96 3.83 20.41 9.13
CA ALA A 96 2.65 20.52 9.98
C ALA A 96 2.58 21.87 10.68
N ASP A 97 3.65 22.30 11.35
CA ASP A 97 3.73 23.58 12.05
C ASP A 97 3.55 24.76 11.09
N THR A 98 4.12 24.70 9.88
CA THR A 98 3.98 25.72 8.84
C THR A 98 2.53 25.85 8.36
N LEU A 99 1.87 24.73 8.09
CA LEU A 99 0.47 24.73 7.65
C LEU A 99 -0.48 25.18 8.76
N ILE A 100 -0.23 24.78 10.01
CA ILE A 100 -0.99 25.28 11.17
C ILE A 100 -0.81 26.79 11.31
N GLY A 101 0.41 27.30 11.15
CA GLY A 101 0.69 28.74 11.14
C GLY A 101 -0.05 29.50 10.04
N ARG A 102 -0.18 28.89 8.85
CA ARG A 102 -0.87 29.49 7.69
C ARG A 102 -2.39 29.43 7.77
N PHE A 103 -2.97 28.31 8.20
CA PHE A 103 -4.43 28.13 8.31
C PHE A 103 -5.00 28.66 9.63
N GLY A 104 -4.16 28.86 10.64
CA GLY A 104 -4.55 29.33 11.96
C GLY A 104 -4.84 28.18 12.94
N LYS A 105 -4.68 28.50 14.24
CA LYS A 105 -4.80 27.54 15.36
C LYS A 105 -6.17 26.85 15.42
N GLU A 106 -7.24 27.58 15.08
CA GLU A 106 -8.61 27.04 15.08
C GLU A 106 -8.83 25.96 14.01
N ARG A 107 -8.03 25.99 12.93
CA ARG A 107 -8.08 25.04 11.81
C ARG A 107 -6.94 24.02 11.86
N ALA A 108 -6.29 23.85 13.02
CA ALA A 108 -5.22 22.88 13.19
C ALA A 108 -5.57 21.43 12.76
N PRO A 109 -6.79 20.90 13.02
CA PRO A 109 -7.19 19.60 12.48
C PRO A 109 -7.17 19.52 10.95
N PHE A 110 -7.65 20.58 10.28
CA PHE A 110 -7.64 20.66 8.82
C PHE A 110 -6.22 20.81 8.28
N ALA A 111 -5.39 21.64 8.92
CA ALA A 111 -3.99 21.81 8.56
C ALA A 111 -3.20 20.49 8.65
N LEU A 112 -3.45 19.68 9.70
CA LEU A 112 -2.87 18.34 9.83
C LEU A 112 -3.39 17.38 8.76
N GLY A 113 -4.66 17.46 8.39
CA GLY A 113 -5.20 16.71 7.26
C GLY A 113 -4.47 17.03 5.96
N VAL A 114 -4.30 18.31 5.64
CA VAL A 114 -3.55 18.75 4.44
C VAL A 114 -2.08 18.34 4.52
N ALA A 115 -1.44 18.50 5.68
CA ALA A 115 -0.06 18.06 5.88
C ALA A 115 0.09 16.55 5.61
N SER A 116 -0.84 15.75 6.15
CA SER A 116 -0.88 14.29 5.98
C SER A 116 -1.15 13.89 4.53
N LEU A 117 -2.01 14.63 3.82
CA LEU A 117 -2.26 14.44 2.39
C LEU A 117 -0.97 14.61 1.59
N LEU A 118 -0.24 15.70 1.83
CA LEU A 118 1.04 15.96 1.15
C LEU A 118 2.11 14.91 1.49
N PHE A 119 2.11 14.44 2.74
CA PHE A 119 3.04 13.41 3.21
C PHE A 119 2.71 12.01 2.68
N GLY A 120 1.44 11.76 2.33
CA GLY A 120 0.96 10.48 1.82
C GLY A 120 1.40 10.16 0.39
N PHE A 121 1.89 11.14 -0.38
CA PHE A 121 2.44 10.88 -1.72
C PHE A 121 3.70 10.01 -1.70
N PRO A 122 4.75 10.36 -0.92
CA PRO A 122 5.97 9.55 -0.84
C PRO A 122 5.88 8.38 0.16
N ILE A 123 4.98 8.43 1.14
CA ILE A 123 4.99 7.49 2.26
C ILE A 123 3.70 6.67 2.33
N PHE A 124 3.87 5.36 2.52
CA PHE A 124 2.76 4.43 2.75
C PHE A 124 1.89 4.81 3.95
N PHE A 125 0.58 4.54 3.88
CA PHE A 125 -0.40 4.86 4.91
C PHE A 125 0.07 4.50 6.33
N ASP A 126 0.50 3.25 6.55
CA ASP A 126 0.92 2.78 7.88
C ASP A 126 2.15 3.53 8.40
N ALA A 127 3.18 3.66 7.55
CA ALA A 127 4.40 4.37 7.92
C ALA A 127 4.12 5.87 8.15
N GLY A 128 3.33 6.50 7.28
CA GLY A 128 2.98 7.91 7.35
C GLY A 128 2.20 8.23 8.62
N LEU A 129 1.25 7.37 9.00
CA LEU A 129 0.54 7.49 10.26
C LEU A 129 1.46 7.35 11.47
N VAL A 130 2.38 6.39 11.48
CA VAL A 130 3.35 6.22 12.59
C VAL A 130 4.21 7.48 12.75
N VAL A 131 4.64 8.10 11.65
CA VAL A 131 5.43 9.35 11.67
C VAL A 131 4.59 10.55 12.11
N MET A 132 3.33 10.64 11.66
CA MET A 132 2.43 11.73 12.04
C MET A 132 1.84 11.59 13.44
N MET A 133 1.71 10.39 13.98
CA MET A 133 1.08 10.13 15.28
C MET A 133 1.66 11.00 16.41
N PRO A 134 2.99 11.06 16.64
CA PRO A 134 3.54 11.93 17.68
C PRO A 134 3.25 13.41 17.44
N ILE A 135 3.21 13.86 16.18
CA ILE A 135 2.91 15.26 15.82
C ILE A 135 1.43 15.57 16.08
N ILE A 136 0.52 14.68 15.66
CA ILE A 136 -0.92 14.78 15.92
C ILE A 136 -1.18 14.87 17.42
N LEU A 137 -0.58 14.00 18.22
CA LEU A 137 -0.73 14.00 19.68
C LEU A 137 -0.14 15.26 20.31
N SER A 138 1.01 15.73 19.83
CA SER A 138 1.64 16.97 20.31
C SER A 138 0.79 18.20 20.02
N VAL A 139 0.21 18.29 18.81
CA VAL A 139 -0.69 19.37 18.41
C VAL A 139 -2.00 19.33 19.20
N ALA A 140 -2.56 18.15 19.42
CA ALA A 140 -3.75 17.96 20.26
C ALA A 140 -3.51 18.39 21.71
N ALA A 141 -2.36 18.03 22.29
CA ALA A 141 -1.99 18.48 23.64
C ALA A 141 -1.78 19.99 23.73
N ARG A 142 -1.26 20.62 22.66
CA ARG A 142 -0.98 22.06 22.61
C ARG A 142 -2.22 22.92 22.45
N PHE A 143 -3.18 22.50 21.62
CA PHE A 143 -4.39 23.28 21.33
C PHE A 143 -5.63 22.79 22.09
N GLY A 144 -5.52 21.67 22.79
CA GLY A 144 -6.59 21.08 23.60
C GLY A 144 -7.64 20.33 22.78
N GLY A 145 -8.52 19.61 23.49
CA GLY A 145 -9.58 18.79 22.88
C GLY A 145 -9.19 17.33 22.65
N SER A 146 -10.08 16.58 21.99
CA SER A 146 -9.86 15.16 21.74
C SER A 146 -8.79 14.93 20.66
N PRO A 147 -7.79 14.07 20.89
CA PRO A 147 -6.80 13.68 19.87
C PRO A 147 -7.43 13.15 18.58
N ILE A 148 -8.60 12.50 18.68
CA ILE A 148 -9.35 11.97 17.54
C ILE A 148 -9.71 13.10 16.56
N LYS A 149 -9.99 14.31 17.06
CA LYS A 149 -10.32 15.47 16.21
C LYS A 149 -9.20 15.78 15.22
N TYR A 150 -7.95 15.53 15.59
CA TYR A 150 -6.75 15.77 14.78
C TYR A 150 -6.33 14.53 13.99
N ALA A 151 -6.52 13.34 14.58
CA ALA A 151 -6.15 12.07 13.95
C ALA A 151 -7.09 11.68 12.80
N LEU A 152 -8.39 11.96 12.91
CA LEU A 152 -9.38 11.55 11.90
C LEU A 152 -9.12 12.22 10.53
N PRO A 153 -8.91 13.55 10.43
CA PRO A 153 -8.58 14.18 9.16
C PRO A 153 -7.23 13.72 8.59
N ALA A 154 -6.25 13.46 9.45
CA ALA A 154 -4.93 12.96 9.04
C ALA A 154 -5.03 11.53 8.47
N ALA A 155 -5.69 10.61 9.17
CA ALA A 155 -5.93 9.25 8.71
C ALA A 155 -6.78 9.22 7.44
N GLY A 156 -7.84 10.03 7.37
CA GLY A 156 -8.65 10.18 6.17
C GLY A 156 -7.84 10.68 4.99
N ALA A 157 -6.97 11.67 5.19
CA ALA A 157 -6.09 12.18 4.14
C ALA A 157 -5.10 11.12 3.65
N PHE A 158 -4.45 10.37 4.54
CA PHE A 158 -3.58 9.27 4.13
C PHE A 158 -4.35 8.19 3.37
N ALA A 159 -5.54 7.81 3.84
CA ALA A 159 -6.37 6.80 3.18
C ALA A 159 -6.80 7.24 1.78
N VAL A 160 -7.23 8.48 1.62
CA VAL A 160 -7.62 9.06 0.33
C VAL A 160 -6.44 9.10 -0.64
N MET A 161 -5.25 9.50 -0.18
CA MET A 161 -4.04 9.48 -1.02
C MET A 161 -3.73 8.09 -1.56
N HIS A 162 -3.83 7.06 -0.71
CA HIS A 162 -3.54 5.69 -1.10
C HIS A 162 -4.65 5.05 -1.93
N ALA A 163 -5.88 5.55 -1.84
CA ALA A 163 -6.96 5.11 -2.72
C ALA A 163 -6.81 5.67 -4.15
N PHE A 164 -6.12 6.80 -4.32
CA PHE A 164 -5.90 7.43 -5.63
C PHE A 164 -4.66 6.93 -6.37
N VAL A 165 -3.73 6.26 -5.68
CA VAL A 165 -2.49 5.68 -6.24
C VAL A 165 -2.67 4.19 -6.42
#